data_AF-A0AAE1UFW3-F1
#
_entry.id   AF-A0AAE1UFW3-F1
#
_cell.length_a   1.000
_cell.length_b   1.000
_cell.length_c   1.000
_cell.angle_alpha   90.00
_cell.angle_beta   90.00
_cell.angle_gamma   90.00
#
_symmetry.space_group_name_H-M   'P 1'
#
loop_
_entity.id
_entity.type
_entity.pdbx_description
1 polymer ?
#
loop_
_entity_poly.entity_id
_entity_poly.type
_entity_poly.pdbx_seq_one_letter_code
_entity_poly.pdbx_strand_id
1 'polypeptide(L)'
;MAAYMQESLVHVLKHRRTLTEAEVRYYMRQLAEGVAYVHQQQVIHRDLKLGNMFLTEDMLMKIGDFGLATRVDDNRNVTICGTPNYIAPEVLNKLGHSYHADIWAMGCIMYALLVGQPPFETDTLKETYSRITSNKYVIPPLLSEPARHLIRCFLHPDPNARPRLDQLLNHEFFTTGVVPRTLPASACTQVPKFGLEVIGKSVSMPEQQMQHQQLLPQSQSQQHPLSQDIKKITTSVSTLRIPNQKPQSDKISILDGGLASPPITRPTSAIISKEENRKKDSGGTLSSCLRQKLSSVICTTDNKASGGNVISKKRDITSGTLYNLLAACLDNMPDDMSNNPAVQSHTPLFISKWIDYSNKYGFGYQLSDNCVGVFFNDLTRISISSDKNRVEFTDSTGRLTVQQAGTLPAWLQERYQLLRYFATYMEENLTEAGDARTVRAATASAARTTVIPHVRRWDRTPKSIIMQLSNGTFQINFFKDHTKIVIAGERTDVSIMFISGERQSFTYRLSQLAEVGCEAMVRERLVYALSCLRQYAELDGEDV
;
A
#
# COMPACT_ATOMS: atom_id res chain seq x y z
N MET A 1 -7.09 -18.96 18.93
CA MET A 1 -7.84 -19.67 17.86
C MET A 1 -7.15 -19.62 16.48
N ALA A 2 -5.93 -19.08 16.34
CA ALA A 2 -5.26 -18.87 15.05
C ALA A 2 -4.19 -19.93 14.68
N ALA A 3 -4.05 -21.00 15.46
CA ALA A 3 -2.92 -21.94 15.36
C ALA A 3 -3.11 -23.12 14.37
N TYR A 4 -4.21 -23.17 13.59
CA TYR A 4 -4.57 -24.36 12.78
C TYR A 4 -5.12 -24.02 11.38
N MET A 5 -4.74 -22.90 10.78
CA MET A 5 -5.09 -22.60 9.39
C MET A 5 -3.91 -22.92 8.49
N GLN A 6 -4.00 -24.01 7.71
CA GLN A 6 -2.90 -24.48 6.87
C GLN A 6 -2.78 -23.65 5.57
N GLU A 7 -3.91 -23.31 4.95
CA GLU A 7 -3.96 -22.62 3.66
C GLU A 7 -5.25 -21.78 3.53
N SER A 8 -5.36 -20.96 2.47
CA SER A 8 -6.61 -20.29 2.09
C SER A 8 -7.04 -20.71 0.69
N LEU A 9 -8.29 -20.44 0.29
CA LEU A 9 -8.81 -20.87 -1.01
C LEU A 9 -7.99 -20.34 -2.20
N VAL A 10 -7.23 -19.25 -2.05
CA VAL A 10 -6.28 -18.80 -3.08
C VAL A 10 -5.15 -19.82 -3.33
N HIS A 11 -4.70 -20.50 -2.28
CA HIS A 11 -3.66 -21.54 -2.36
C HIS A 11 -4.21 -22.81 -3.01
N VAL A 12 -5.43 -23.20 -2.65
CA VAL A 12 -6.15 -24.30 -3.30
C VAL A 12 -6.33 -24.01 -4.78
N LEU A 13 -6.83 -22.82 -5.15
CA LEU A 13 -7.06 -22.48 -6.56
C LEU A 13 -5.75 -22.39 -7.36
N LYS A 14 -4.64 -21.96 -6.73
CA LYS A 14 -3.33 -21.92 -7.37
C LYS A 14 -2.83 -23.30 -7.79
N HIS A 15 -3.06 -24.33 -6.96
CA HIS A 15 -2.76 -25.73 -7.31
C HIS A 15 -3.83 -26.32 -8.23
N ARG A 16 -5.09 -25.98 -7.92
CA ARG A 16 -6.37 -26.41 -8.48
C ARG A 16 -6.57 -26.11 -9.95
N ARG A 17 -6.24 -24.88 -10.29
CA ARG A 17 -6.79 -24.08 -11.39
C ARG A 17 -8.30 -23.87 -11.28
N THR A 18 -9.09 -24.93 -11.13
CA THR A 18 -10.55 -24.87 -10.94
C THR A 18 -10.98 -25.93 -9.92
N LEU A 19 -12.16 -25.74 -9.33
CA LEU A 19 -12.81 -26.72 -8.45
C LEU A 19 -14.08 -27.27 -9.10
N THR A 20 -14.44 -28.48 -8.71
CA THR A 20 -15.70 -29.11 -9.14
C THR A 20 -16.90 -28.41 -8.48
N GLU A 21 -18.08 -28.49 -9.10
CA GLU A 21 -19.29 -27.91 -8.51
C GLU A 21 -19.62 -28.48 -7.13
N ALA A 22 -19.30 -29.76 -6.86
CA ALA A 22 -19.50 -30.36 -5.54
C ALA A 22 -18.59 -29.72 -4.47
N GLU A 23 -17.32 -29.47 -4.78
CA GLU A 23 -16.42 -28.72 -3.90
C GLU A 23 -16.92 -27.27 -3.71
N VAL A 24 -17.39 -26.62 -4.78
CA VAL A 24 -17.91 -25.25 -4.70
C VAL A 24 -19.18 -25.17 -3.87
N ARG A 25 -20.12 -26.12 -3.98
CA ARG A 25 -21.28 -26.23 -3.09
C ARG A 25 -20.86 -26.33 -1.63
N TYR A 26 -19.86 -27.17 -1.33
CA TYR A 26 -19.35 -27.35 0.03
C TYR A 26 -18.80 -26.05 0.64
N TYR A 27 -18.00 -25.29 -0.11
CA TYR A 27 -17.46 -24.02 0.39
C TYR A 27 -18.49 -22.90 0.40
N MET A 28 -19.33 -22.78 -0.64
CA MET A 28 -20.34 -21.71 -0.72
C MET A 28 -21.41 -21.85 0.36
N ARG A 29 -21.75 -23.07 0.80
CA ARG A 29 -22.62 -23.29 1.96
C ARG A 29 -22.01 -22.70 3.23
N GLN A 30 -20.75 -23.03 3.53
CA GLN A 30 -20.04 -22.49 4.70
C GLN A 30 -19.84 -20.97 4.60
N LEU A 31 -19.60 -20.44 3.40
CA LEU A 31 -19.48 -19.00 3.18
C LEU A 31 -20.80 -18.30 3.45
N ALA A 32 -21.92 -18.86 2.99
CA ALA A 32 -23.24 -18.30 3.26
C ALA A 32 -23.55 -18.27 4.76
N GLU A 33 -23.29 -19.38 5.47
CA GLU A 33 -23.47 -19.47 6.92
C GLU A 33 -22.60 -18.44 7.67
N GLY A 34 -21.32 -18.32 7.28
CA GLY A 34 -20.38 -17.38 7.87
C GLY A 34 -20.73 -15.91 7.62
N VAL A 35 -21.09 -15.55 6.38
CA VAL A 35 -21.50 -14.18 6.03
C VAL A 35 -22.84 -13.83 6.68
N ALA A 36 -23.78 -14.78 6.76
CA ALA A 36 -25.06 -14.56 7.45
C ALA A 36 -24.84 -14.23 8.92
N TYR A 37 -23.92 -14.94 9.60
CA TYR A 37 -23.53 -14.62 10.96
C TYR A 37 -22.91 -13.21 11.07
N VAL A 38 -21.97 -12.86 10.19
CA VAL A 38 -21.33 -11.53 10.18
C VAL A 38 -22.38 -10.42 10.01
N HIS A 39 -23.31 -10.60 9.07
CA HIS A 39 -24.40 -9.64 8.82
C HIS A 39 -25.38 -9.55 9.99
N GLN A 40 -25.69 -10.67 10.66
CA GLN A 40 -26.51 -10.69 11.88
C GLN A 40 -25.86 -9.89 13.03
N GLN A 41 -24.53 -9.85 13.11
CA GLN A 41 -23.80 -9.01 14.06
C GLN A 41 -23.73 -7.53 13.64
N GLN A 42 -24.52 -7.12 12.65
CA GLN A 42 -24.52 -5.79 12.05
C GLN A 42 -23.16 -5.35 11.49
N VAL A 43 -22.35 -6.32 11.04
CA VAL A 43 -21.03 -6.08 10.43
C VAL A 43 -21.09 -6.32 8.92
N ILE A 44 -20.42 -5.46 8.16
CA ILE A 44 -20.14 -5.66 6.72
C ILE A 44 -18.64 -5.94 6.59
N HIS A 45 -18.26 -7.01 5.89
CA HIS A 45 -16.85 -7.44 5.79
C HIS A 45 -16.04 -6.54 4.84
N ARG A 46 -16.60 -6.19 3.67
CA ARG A 46 -16.03 -5.31 2.63
C ARG A 46 -14.76 -5.79 1.91
N ASP A 47 -14.13 -6.88 2.37
CA ASP A 47 -12.98 -7.50 1.68
C ASP A 47 -13.09 -9.03 1.58
N LEU A 48 -14.28 -9.54 1.27
CA LEU A 48 -14.44 -10.97 0.97
C LEU A 48 -13.69 -11.30 -0.33
N LYS A 49 -12.72 -12.22 -0.24
CA LYS A 49 -11.91 -12.71 -1.35
C LYS A 49 -11.34 -14.08 -1.02
N LEU A 50 -10.89 -14.82 -2.03
CA LEU A 50 -10.28 -16.15 -1.84
C LEU A 50 -9.12 -16.17 -0.84
N GLY A 51 -8.34 -15.09 -0.78
CA GLY A 51 -7.22 -14.95 0.17
C GLY A 51 -7.65 -14.90 1.63
N ASN A 52 -8.90 -14.48 1.89
CA ASN A 52 -9.47 -14.32 3.23
C ASN A 52 -10.38 -15.50 3.64
N MET A 53 -10.45 -16.54 2.79
CA MET A 53 -11.17 -17.79 3.07
C MET A 53 -10.17 -18.85 3.50
N PHE A 54 -9.88 -18.91 4.80
CA PHE A 54 -8.90 -19.83 5.38
C PHE A 54 -9.49 -21.22 5.58
N LEU A 55 -8.64 -22.24 5.52
CA LEU A 55 -9.01 -23.64 5.68
C LEU A 55 -8.34 -24.24 6.92
N THR A 56 -9.13 -24.93 7.73
CA THR A 56 -8.61 -25.80 8.79
C THR A 56 -8.10 -27.12 8.21
N GLU A 57 -7.46 -27.94 9.03
CA GLU A 57 -6.99 -29.28 8.65
C GLU A 57 -8.13 -30.19 8.16
N ASP A 58 -9.31 -30.06 8.76
CA ASP A 58 -10.54 -30.76 8.36
C ASP A 58 -11.27 -30.14 7.14
N MET A 59 -10.60 -29.27 6.37
CA MET A 59 -11.17 -28.57 5.23
C MET A 59 -12.41 -27.71 5.57
N LEU A 60 -12.51 -27.21 6.81
CA LEU A 60 -13.55 -26.26 7.19
C LEU A 60 -13.11 -24.85 6.84
N MET A 61 -14.00 -24.10 6.20
CA MET A 61 -13.73 -22.74 5.77
C MET A 61 -13.99 -21.75 6.90
N LYS A 62 -13.05 -20.84 7.13
CA LYS A 62 -13.20 -19.71 8.06
C LYS A 62 -12.93 -18.39 7.36
N ILE A 63 -13.87 -17.47 7.52
CA ILE A 63 -13.73 -16.07 7.08
C ILE A 63 -12.72 -15.39 8.01
N GLY A 64 -11.71 -14.74 7.45
CA GLY A 64 -10.74 -13.95 8.20
C GLY A 64 -10.49 -12.57 7.58
N ASP A 65 -9.59 -11.81 8.21
CA ASP A 65 -9.20 -10.45 7.82
C ASP A 65 -10.37 -9.43 7.79
N PHE A 66 -10.80 -9.04 8.98
CA PHE A 66 -11.80 -7.99 9.21
C PHE A 66 -11.18 -6.58 9.22
N GLY A 67 -9.97 -6.38 8.66
CA GLY A 67 -9.25 -5.10 8.69
C GLY A 67 -9.99 -3.97 7.96
N LEU A 68 -10.86 -4.31 7.02
CA LEU A 68 -11.74 -3.37 6.31
C LEU A 68 -13.20 -3.46 6.78
N ALA A 69 -13.54 -4.25 7.80
CA ALA A 69 -14.92 -4.41 8.23
C ALA A 69 -15.48 -3.13 8.88
N THR A 70 -16.80 -2.97 8.88
CA THR A 70 -17.49 -1.83 9.52
C THR A 70 -18.86 -2.23 10.04
N ARG A 71 -19.40 -1.45 10.98
CA ARG A 71 -20.78 -1.62 11.47
C ARG A 71 -21.73 -0.69 10.72
N VAL A 72 -22.97 -1.12 10.56
CA VAL A 72 -23.96 -0.37 9.75
C VAL A 72 -24.33 0.99 10.34
N ASP A 73 -24.18 1.20 11.65
CA ASP A 73 -24.51 2.46 12.31
C ASP A 73 -23.41 3.53 12.22
N ASP A 74 -22.22 3.17 11.69
CA ASP A 74 -21.16 4.14 11.45
C ASP A 74 -21.49 4.94 10.17
N ASN A 75 -22.08 6.13 10.34
CA ASN A 75 -22.37 7.15 9.32
C ASN A 75 -21.12 7.72 8.61
N ARG A 76 -20.10 6.90 8.35
CA ARG A 76 -18.81 7.28 7.78
C ARG A 76 -18.79 7.06 6.27
N ASN A 77 -18.76 8.18 5.57
CA ASN A 77 -18.15 8.45 4.26
C ASN A 77 -17.79 7.23 3.38
N VAL A 78 -18.43 7.18 2.23
CA VAL A 78 -18.31 6.18 1.16
C VAL A 78 -16.88 6.07 0.60
N THR A 79 -16.02 5.36 1.33
CA THR A 79 -14.62 5.13 0.95
C THR A 79 -14.55 3.87 0.12
N ILE A 80 -14.10 3.96 -1.14
CA ILE A 80 -13.86 2.78 -1.98
C ILE A 80 -12.71 1.99 -1.34
N CYS A 81 -13.03 0.83 -0.78
CA CYS A 81 -12.07 -0.09 -0.15
C CYS A 81 -12.36 -1.52 -0.61
N GLY A 82 -11.38 -2.40 -0.46
CA GLY A 82 -11.44 -3.79 -0.90
C GLY A 82 -10.53 -4.09 -2.09
N THR A 83 -10.45 -5.37 -2.42
CA THR A 83 -9.61 -5.86 -3.53
C THR A 83 -10.33 -5.66 -4.88
N PRO A 84 -9.75 -4.95 -5.87
CA PRO A 84 -10.45 -4.51 -7.10
C PRO A 84 -11.31 -5.54 -7.81
N ASN A 85 -10.86 -6.79 -7.91
CA ASN A 85 -11.58 -7.88 -8.59
C ASN A 85 -12.87 -8.36 -7.89
N TYR A 86 -13.13 -7.91 -6.67
CA TYR A 86 -14.27 -8.33 -5.83
C TYR A 86 -15.17 -7.14 -5.44
N ILE A 87 -14.85 -5.92 -5.89
CA ILE A 87 -15.60 -4.71 -5.55
C ILE A 87 -16.92 -4.69 -6.34
N ALA A 88 -18.02 -4.37 -5.64
CA ALA A 88 -19.35 -4.23 -6.22
C ALA A 88 -19.54 -2.88 -6.97
N PRO A 89 -20.40 -2.81 -8.00
CA PRO A 89 -20.58 -1.60 -8.80
C PRO A 89 -21.08 -0.40 -7.97
N GLU A 90 -21.95 -0.61 -7.00
CA GLU A 90 -22.44 0.45 -6.10
C GLU A 90 -21.36 1.04 -5.19
N VAL A 91 -20.34 0.23 -4.85
CA VAL A 91 -19.18 0.68 -4.08
C VAL A 91 -18.31 1.60 -4.94
N LEU A 92 -18.07 1.25 -6.21
CA LEU A 92 -17.34 2.10 -7.16
C LEU A 92 -18.06 3.43 -7.42
N ASN A 93 -19.39 3.38 -7.54
CA ASN A 93 -20.23 4.55 -7.79
C ASN A 93 -20.48 5.41 -6.55
N LYS A 94 -19.90 5.03 -5.41
CA LYS A 94 -20.07 5.70 -4.11
C LYS A 94 -21.53 5.84 -3.66
N LEU A 95 -22.37 4.87 -4.04
CA LEU A 95 -23.79 4.83 -3.66
C LEU A 95 -24.01 4.25 -2.25
N GLY A 96 -22.92 3.97 -1.53
CA GLY A 96 -22.92 3.43 -0.17
C GLY A 96 -22.38 2.00 -0.11
N HIS A 97 -21.95 1.59 1.09
CA HIS A 97 -21.59 0.21 1.38
C HIS A 97 -22.81 -0.49 1.98
N SER A 98 -23.15 -1.68 1.49
CA SER A 98 -24.26 -2.45 2.05
C SER A 98 -23.91 -3.92 2.20
N TYR A 99 -24.72 -4.66 2.93
CA TYR A 99 -24.64 -6.12 3.00
C TYR A 99 -24.58 -6.78 1.62
N HIS A 100 -25.26 -6.18 0.62
CA HIS A 100 -25.26 -6.69 -0.75
C HIS A 100 -23.89 -6.64 -1.42
N ALA A 101 -22.96 -5.79 -0.98
CA ALA A 101 -21.59 -5.76 -1.51
C ALA A 101 -20.82 -7.04 -1.15
N ASP A 102 -21.04 -7.59 0.05
CA ASP A 102 -20.50 -8.89 0.44
C ASP A 102 -21.14 -10.02 -0.40
N ILE A 103 -22.44 -9.91 -0.71
CA ILE A 103 -23.15 -10.86 -1.58
C ILE A 103 -22.58 -10.84 -3.02
N TRP A 104 -22.23 -9.67 -3.55
CA TRP A 104 -21.51 -9.57 -4.82
C TRP A 104 -20.14 -10.26 -4.76
N ALA A 105 -19.37 -10.00 -3.70
CA ALA A 105 -18.06 -10.61 -3.52
C ALA A 105 -18.14 -12.16 -3.40
N MET A 106 -19.21 -12.69 -2.79
CA MET A 106 -19.52 -14.13 -2.82
C MET A 106 -19.70 -14.66 -4.24
N GLY A 107 -20.35 -13.90 -5.12
CA GLY A 107 -20.45 -14.20 -6.56
C GLY A 107 -19.11 -14.25 -7.26
N CYS A 108 -18.24 -13.27 -6.99
CA CYS A 108 -16.87 -13.27 -7.52
C CYS A 108 -16.06 -14.47 -7.04
N ILE A 109 -16.21 -14.86 -5.76
CA ILE A 109 -15.57 -16.06 -5.19
C ILE A 109 -16.10 -17.32 -5.89
N MET A 110 -17.43 -17.49 -6.00
CA MET A 110 -18.04 -18.64 -6.68
C MET A 110 -17.55 -18.78 -8.12
N TYR A 111 -17.56 -17.66 -8.86
CA TYR A 111 -17.05 -17.63 -10.23
C TYR A 111 -15.56 -18.02 -10.27
N ALA A 112 -14.73 -17.44 -9.39
CA ALA A 112 -13.29 -17.72 -9.39
C ALA A 112 -12.99 -19.19 -9.05
N LEU A 113 -13.74 -19.81 -8.15
CA LEU A 113 -13.57 -21.25 -7.84
C LEU A 113 -13.93 -22.15 -9.03
N LEU A 114 -15.00 -21.81 -9.77
CA LEU A 114 -15.47 -22.61 -10.91
C LEU A 114 -14.68 -22.37 -12.20
N VAL A 115 -14.29 -21.14 -12.46
CA VAL A 115 -13.66 -20.70 -13.72
C VAL A 115 -12.14 -20.58 -13.60
N GLY A 116 -11.63 -20.41 -12.38
CA GLY A 116 -10.20 -20.37 -12.08
C GLY A 116 -9.58 -18.97 -12.06
N GLN A 117 -10.36 -17.95 -12.39
CA GLN A 117 -9.98 -16.55 -12.38
C GLN A 117 -11.19 -15.69 -12.00
N PRO A 118 -11.02 -14.48 -11.43
CA PRO A 118 -12.13 -13.58 -11.13
C PRO A 118 -12.90 -13.13 -12.39
N PRO A 119 -14.19 -12.78 -12.27
CA PRO A 119 -15.05 -12.46 -13.42
C PRO A 119 -14.65 -11.20 -14.20
N PHE A 120 -14.03 -10.23 -13.51
CA PHE A 120 -13.69 -8.91 -14.06
C PHE A 120 -12.18 -8.66 -14.15
N GLU A 121 -11.36 -9.71 -14.03
CA GLU A 121 -9.90 -9.58 -14.11
C GLU A 121 -9.46 -9.10 -15.49
N THR A 122 -8.57 -8.11 -15.50
CA THR A 122 -8.00 -7.48 -16.71
C THR A 122 -6.58 -6.99 -16.40
N ASP A 123 -5.85 -6.58 -17.43
CA ASP A 123 -4.48 -6.07 -17.28
C ASP A 123 -4.39 -4.71 -16.57
N THR A 124 -5.49 -3.95 -16.49
CA THR A 124 -5.49 -2.62 -15.86
C THR A 124 -6.68 -2.42 -14.93
N LEU A 125 -6.45 -1.75 -13.81
CA LEU A 125 -7.53 -1.43 -12.86
C LEU A 125 -8.67 -0.62 -13.50
N LYS A 126 -8.34 0.28 -14.44
CA LYS A 126 -9.33 1.08 -15.15
C LYS A 126 -10.29 0.21 -15.97
N GLU A 127 -9.75 -0.79 -16.68
CA GLU A 127 -10.56 -1.71 -17.48
C GLU A 127 -11.35 -2.68 -16.59
N THR A 128 -10.78 -3.15 -15.48
CA THR A 128 -11.52 -3.94 -14.48
C THR A 128 -12.71 -3.16 -13.93
N TYR A 129 -12.53 -1.89 -13.56
CA TYR A 129 -13.64 -1.06 -13.09
C TYR A 129 -14.67 -0.80 -14.20
N SER A 130 -14.23 -0.57 -15.44
CA SER A 130 -15.12 -0.44 -16.61
C SER A 130 -15.99 -1.70 -16.81
N ARG A 131 -15.41 -2.90 -16.67
CA ARG A 131 -16.15 -4.16 -16.75
C ARG A 131 -17.13 -4.35 -15.60
N ILE A 132 -16.75 -3.98 -14.38
CA ILE A 132 -17.66 -4.05 -13.22
C ILE A 132 -18.86 -3.12 -13.41
N THR A 133 -18.63 -1.86 -13.80
CA THR A 133 -19.71 -0.88 -13.97
C THR A 133 -20.62 -1.19 -15.16
N SER A 134 -20.09 -1.80 -16.22
CA SER A 134 -20.87 -2.30 -17.37
C SER A 134 -21.39 -3.73 -17.19
N ASN A 135 -21.16 -4.35 -16.02
CA ASN A 135 -21.45 -5.75 -15.70
C ASN A 135 -21.03 -6.76 -16.80
N LYS A 136 -19.83 -6.58 -17.34
CA LYS A 136 -19.29 -7.34 -18.47
C LYS A 136 -18.34 -8.43 -18.01
N TYR A 137 -18.82 -9.67 -18.01
CA TYR A 137 -18.05 -10.89 -17.76
C TYR A 137 -18.62 -12.04 -18.60
N VAL A 138 -17.87 -13.14 -18.74
CA VAL A 138 -18.27 -14.28 -19.58
C VAL A 138 -18.31 -15.55 -18.74
N ILE A 139 -19.46 -16.19 -18.63
CA ILE A 139 -19.56 -17.48 -17.96
C ILE A 139 -19.34 -18.60 -18.98
N PRO A 140 -18.33 -19.48 -18.79
CA PRO A 140 -18.09 -20.58 -19.72
C PRO A 140 -19.30 -21.52 -19.85
N PRO A 141 -19.61 -22.03 -21.05
CA PRO A 141 -20.75 -22.91 -21.29
C PRO A 141 -20.61 -24.30 -20.63
N LEU A 142 -19.40 -24.66 -20.18
CA LEU A 142 -19.11 -25.93 -19.50
C LEU A 142 -19.78 -26.04 -18.11
N LEU A 143 -20.13 -24.91 -17.49
CA LEU A 143 -20.82 -24.90 -16.19
C LEU A 143 -22.29 -25.28 -16.34
N SER A 144 -22.83 -26.00 -15.35
CA SER A 144 -24.27 -26.35 -15.33
C SER A 144 -25.15 -25.08 -15.33
N GLU A 145 -26.36 -25.17 -15.88
CA GLU A 145 -27.28 -24.02 -15.84
C GLU A 145 -27.56 -23.54 -14.40
N PRO A 146 -27.75 -24.41 -13.39
CA PRO A 146 -27.89 -23.95 -12.00
C PRO A 146 -26.69 -23.13 -11.50
N ALA A 147 -25.45 -23.51 -11.85
CA ALA A 147 -24.27 -22.75 -11.48
C ALA A 147 -24.22 -21.39 -12.21
N ARG A 148 -24.49 -21.38 -13.52
CA ARG A 148 -24.52 -20.14 -14.33
C ARG A 148 -25.61 -19.18 -13.85
N HIS A 149 -26.80 -19.70 -13.56
CA HIS A 149 -27.91 -18.93 -13.02
C HIS A 149 -27.55 -18.29 -11.67
N LEU A 150 -26.99 -19.06 -10.73
CA LEU A 150 -26.62 -18.54 -9.42
C LEU A 150 -25.55 -17.45 -9.50
N ILE A 151 -24.54 -17.61 -10.37
CA ILE A 151 -23.53 -16.57 -10.63
C ILE A 151 -24.21 -15.27 -11.12
N ARG A 152 -25.16 -15.36 -12.05
CA ARG A 152 -25.90 -14.18 -12.54
C ARG A 152 -26.71 -13.51 -11.43
N CYS A 153 -27.31 -14.28 -10.53
CA CYS A 153 -28.04 -13.74 -9.38
C CYS A 153 -27.11 -12.99 -8.41
N PHE A 154 -25.94 -13.56 -8.09
CA PHE A 154 -24.96 -12.87 -7.22
C PHE A 154 -24.40 -11.61 -7.88
N LEU A 155 -24.04 -11.68 -9.16
CA LEU A 155 -23.43 -10.59 -9.93
C LEU A 155 -24.48 -9.72 -10.64
N HIS A 156 -25.63 -9.52 -10.00
CA HIS A 156 -26.66 -8.62 -10.50
C HIS A 156 -26.27 -7.16 -10.20
N PRO A 157 -26.39 -6.21 -11.17
CA PRO A 157 -26.00 -4.81 -10.97
C PRO A 157 -26.80 -4.12 -9.88
N ASP A 158 -28.12 -4.34 -9.85
CA ASP A 158 -28.99 -3.87 -8.77
C ASP A 158 -28.71 -4.70 -7.50
N PRO A 159 -28.26 -4.07 -6.39
CA PRO A 159 -28.01 -4.75 -5.14
C PRO A 159 -29.23 -5.50 -4.59
N ASN A 160 -30.44 -4.96 -4.75
CA ASN A 160 -31.66 -5.54 -4.16
C ASN A 160 -32.15 -6.81 -4.89
N ALA A 161 -31.72 -7.00 -6.13
CA ALA A 161 -32.02 -8.19 -6.91
C ALA A 161 -31.06 -9.37 -6.60
N ARG A 162 -30.04 -9.16 -5.77
CA ARG A 162 -29.12 -10.21 -5.33
C ARG A 162 -29.81 -11.13 -4.31
N PRO A 163 -29.41 -12.42 -4.24
CA PRO A 163 -30.08 -13.38 -3.38
C PRO A 163 -29.93 -13.05 -1.89
N ARG A 164 -30.98 -13.32 -1.13
CA ARG A 164 -30.94 -13.30 0.33
C ARG A 164 -30.28 -14.58 0.86
N LEU A 165 -29.40 -14.45 1.84
CA LEU A 165 -28.61 -15.58 2.36
C LEU A 165 -29.47 -16.69 2.97
N ASP A 166 -30.62 -16.35 3.57
CA ASP A 166 -31.57 -17.31 4.15
C ASP A 166 -32.27 -18.18 3.10
N GLN A 167 -32.32 -17.72 1.85
CA GLN A 167 -32.93 -18.45 0.72
C GLN A 167 -31.89 -19.13 -0.18
N LEU A 168 -30.61 -18.82 0.00
CA LEU A 168 -29.55 -19.26 -0.90
C LEU A 168 -29.44 -20.78 -1.01
N LEU A 169 -29.57 -21.51 0.10
CA LEU A 169 -29.47 -22.97 0.12
C LEU A 169 -30.67 -23.69 -0.55
N ASN A 170 -31.76 -22.96 -0.83
CA ASN A 170 -32.90 -23.48 -1.58
C ASN A 170 -32.71 -23.35 -3.10
N HIS A 171 -31.66 -22.66 -3.56
CA HIS A 171 -31.36 -22.51 -4.98
C HIS A 171 -31.02 -23.85 -5.61
N GLU A 172 -31.43 -24.06 -6.87
CA GLU A 172 -31.25 -25.31 -7.63
C GLU A 172 -29.79 -25.81 -7.61
N PHE A 173 -28.83 -24.89 -7.65
CA PHE A 173 -27.40 -25.20 -7.53
C PHE A 173 -27.07 -26.05 -6.29
N PHE A 174 -27.75 -25.86 -5.16
CA PHE A 174 -27.53 -26.65 -3.94
C PHE A 174 -28.44 -27.88 -3.84
N THR A 175 -29.62 -27.86 -4.44
CA THR A 175 -30.64 -28.93 -4.27
C THR A 175 -30.55 -30.06 -5.29
N THR A 176 -29.97 -29.83 -6.48
CA THR A 176 -29.92 -30.85 -7.55
C THR A 176 -28.57 -31.58 -7.70
N GLY A 177 -27.56 -31.22 -6.91
CA GLY A 177 -26.22 -31.81 -6.97
C GLY A 177 -25.72 -32.35 -5.64
N VAL A 178 -24.62 -33.12 -5.70
CA VAL A 178 -23.96 -33.62 -4.49
C VAL A 178 -23.38 -32.44 -3.71
N VAL A 179 -23.79 -32.32 -2.44
CA VAL A 179 -23.18 -31.43 -1.44
C VAL A 179 -22.39 -32.32 -0.47
N PRO A 180 -21.06 -32.41 -0.62
CA PRO A 180 -20.23 -33.17 0.31
C PRO A 180 -20.44 -32.66 1.74
N ARG A 181 -20.42 -33.56 2.74
CA ARG A 181 -20.43 -33.15 4.15
C ARG A 181 -19.04 -32.78 4.65
N THR A 182 -18.02 -33.40 4.06
CA THR A 182 -16.60 -33.18 4.34
C THR A 182 -15.83 -33.26 3.03
N LEU A 183 -14.64 -32.67 3.01
CA LEU A 183 -13.64 -32.88 1.96
C LEU A 183 -12.37 -33.45 2.58
N PRO A 184 -11.67 -34.38 1.91
CA PRO A 184 -10.36 -34.83 2.38
C PRO A 184 -9.34 -33.70 2.24
N ALA A 185 -8.32 -33.66 3.10
CA ALA A 185 -7.21 -32.69 2.98
C ALA A 185 -6.50 -32.73 1.61
N SER A 186 -6.52 -33.88 0.94
CA SER A 186 -6.02 -34.03 -0.43
C SER A 186 -6.76 -33.14 -1.45
N ALA A 187 -7.97 -32.66 -1.15
CA ALA A 187 -8.73 -31.75 -2.01
C ALA A 187 -8.04 -30.40 -2.22
N CYS A 188 -7.08 -30.00 -1.37
CA CYS A 188 -6.22 -28.84 -1.62
C CYS A 188 -5.35 -28.99 -2.87
N THR A 189 -4.99 -30.23 -3.25
CA THR A 189 -4.04 -30.51 -4.35
C THR A 189 -4.57 -31.46 -5.44
N GLN A 190 -5.61 -32.25 -5.16
CA GLN A 190 -6.14 -33.27 -6.07
C GLN A 190 -7.67 -33.23 -6.14
N VAL A 191 -8.25 -33.72 -7.26
CA VAL A 191 -9.70 -33.76 -7.43
C VAL A 191 -10.27 -34.84 -6.50
N PRO A 192 -11.12 -34.48 -5.52
CA PRO A 192 -11.76 -35.48 -4.69
C PRO A 192 -12.65 -36.37 -5.55
N LYS A 193 -12.48 -37.68 -5.38
CA LYS A 193 -13.35 -38.68 -6.03
C LYS A 193 -14.56 -38.88 -5.13
N PHE A 194 -15.69 -38.31 -5.51
CA PHE A 194 -16.95 -38.60 -4.85
C PHE A 194 -17.45 -39.96 -5.35
N GLY A 195 -17.45 -40.97 -4.48
CA GLY A 195 -18.00 -42.29 -4.80
C GLY A 195 -19.49 -42.19 -5.12
N LEU A 196 -19.97 -43.08 -6.00
CA LEU A 196 -21.39 -43.19 -6.40
C LEU A 196 -22.36 -43.49 -5.23
N GLU A 197 -21.86 -43.72 -4.02
CA GLU A 197 -22.65 -44.06 -2.82
C GLU A 197 -23.32 -42.86 -2.11
N VAL A 198 -23.18 -41.63 -2.63
CA VAL A 198 -23.84 -40.43 -2.04
C VAL A 198 -25.14 -40.04 -2.78
N ILE A 199 -25.54 -40.80 -3.80
CA ILE A 199 -26.85 -40.64 -4.45
C ILE A 199 -27.88 -41.43 -3.65
N GLY A 200 -28.39 -40.84 -2.58
CA GLY A 200 -29.50 -41.44 -1.84
C GLY A 200 -29.60 -41.02 -0.38
N LYS A 201 -30.07 -39.79 -0.15
CA LYS A 201 -31.14 -39.45 0.81
C LYS A 201 -31.25 -37.93 0.90
N SER A 202 -32.40 -37.43 0.46
CA SER A 202 -32.92 -36.10 0.82
C SER A 202 -32.75 -35.88 2.32
N VAL A 203 -31.96 -34.89 2.71
CA VAL A 203 -31.85 -34.49 4.12
C VAL A 203 -32.95 -33.46 4.38
N SER A 204 -34.04 -33.92 4.99
CA SER A 204 -34.94 -33.06 5.77
C SER A 204 -34.18 -32.56 7.00
N MET A 205 -34.12 -31.25 7.20
CA MET A 205 -33.48 -30.59 8.35
C MET A 205 -34.31 -30.78 9.63
N PRO A 206 -33.71 -31.10 10.79
CA PRO A 206 -34.34 -30.91 12.09
C PRO A 206 -33.96 -29.54 12.70
N GLU A 207 -34.98 -28.87 13.27
CA GLU A 207 -34.89 -27.61 13.99
C GLU A 207 -34.14 -27.72 15.33
N GLN A 208 -33.37 -26.67 15.64
CA GLN A 208 -33.03 -26.08 16.95
C GLN A 208 -32.48 -26.98 18.08
N GLN A 209 -31.33 -26.57 18.66
CA GLN A 209 -31.30 -25.90 19.99
C GLN A 209 -29.87 -25.51 20.41
N MET A 210 -29.75 -24.26 20.88
CA MET A 210 -28.61 -23.70 21.59
C MET A 210 -28.40 -24.41 22.94
N GLN A 211 -27.15 -24.75 23.28
CA GLN A 211 -26.71 -24.69 24.68
C GLN A 211 -25.21 -24.44 24.81
N HIS A 212 -24.92 -23.55 25.75
CA HIS A 212 -23.65 -22.94 26.13
C HIS A 212 -22.92 -23.85 27.13
N GLN A 213 -21.62 -24.13 26.97
CA GLN A 213 -20.76 -24.37 28.13
C GLN A 213 -19.26 -24.20 27.85
N GLN A 214 -18.62 -23.51 28.79
CA GLN A 214 -17.20 -23.13 28.88
C GLN A 214 -16.31 -24.32 29.30
N LEU A 215 -15.03 -24.30 28.91
CA LEU A 215 -13.83 -24.46 29.78
C LEU A 215 -12.52 -24.59 28.95
N LEU A 216 -11.48 -23.87 29.39
CA LEU A 216 -10.05 -23.96 29.02
C LEU A 216 -9.32 -24.92 30.00
N PRO A 217 -7.98 -25.10 29.97
CA PRO A 217 -7.05 -25.45 28.87
C PRO A 217 -6.07 -26.58 29.29
N GLN A 218 -5.42 -27.32 28.38
CA GLN A 218 -4.12 -27.94 28.69
C GLN A 218 -3.14 -27.94 27.50
N SER A 219 -1.93 -27.54 27.86
CA SER A 219 -0.66 -27.45 27.15
C SER A 219 -0.07 -28.79 26.72
N GLN A 220 0.66 -28.82 25.60
CA GLN A 220 2.00 -29.41 25.53
C GLN A 220 2.76 -29.02 24.25
N SER A 221 4.02 -28.68 24.48
CA SER A 221 5.12 -28.34 23.58
C SER A 221 5.55 -29.50 22.68
N GLN A 222 5.98 -29.22 21.44
CA GLN A 222 7.10 -29.94 20.81
C GLN A 222 7.68 -29.18 19.61
N GLN A 223 9.01 -29.25 19.49
CA GLN A 223 9.89 -28.52 18.57
C GLN A 223 10.16 -29.30 17.27
N HIS A 224 10.36 -28.54 16.17
CA HIS A 224 11.16 -28.83 14.95
C HIS A 224 10.68 -29.90 13.93
N PRO A 225 11.17 -29.89 12.65
CA PRO A 225 11.99 -28.91 11.93
C PRO A 225 11.52 -28.51 10.50
N LEU A 226 11.68 -27.21 10.18
CA LEU A 226 11.72 -26.68 8.82
C LEU A 226 12.94 -27.23 8.06
N SER A 227 12.73 -27.88 6.91
CA SER A 227 13.84 -28.20 5.99
C SER A 227 13.42 -28.50 4.53
N GLN A 228 12.13 -28.53 4.17
CA GLN A 228 11.72 -29.06 2.86
C GLN A 228 11.16 -28.03 1.86
N ASP A 229 10.91 -26.79 2.29
CA ASP A 229 10.23 -25.79 1.44
C ASP A 229 11.14 -24.97 0.52
N ILE A 230 12.46 -25.14 0.62
CA ILE A 230 13.43 -24.38 -0.20
C ILE A 230 13.46 -24.86 -1.67
N LYS A 231 12.91 -26.03 -1.99
CA LYS A 231 12.94 -26.59 -3.36
C LYS A 231 11.78 -26.16 -4.29
N LYS A 232 10.74 -25.49 -3.80
CA LYS A 232 9.55 -25.12 -4.62
C LYS A 232 9.57 -23.69 -5.19
N ILE A 233 10.56 -22.88 -4.84
CA ILE A 233 10.61 -21.45 -5.18
C ILE A 233 11.10 -21.20 -6.63
N THR A 234 11.79 -22.16 -7.26
CA THR A 234 12.40 -21.96 -8.59
C THR A 234 11.42 -22.02 -9.77
N THR A 235 10.20 -22.55 -9.60
CA THR A 235 9.31 -22.86 -10.74
C THR A 235 8.19 -21.83 -10.99
N SER A 236 7.97 -20.85 -10.11
CA SER A 236 6.81 -19.94 -10.21
C SER A 236 7.06 -18.58 -10.87
N VAL A 237 8.24 -18.34 -11.48
CA VAL A 237 8.61 -17.01 -12.03
C VAL A 237 9.01 -17.05 -13.52
N SER A 238 8.65 -18.11 -14.25
CA SER A 238 9.01 -18.30 -15.67
C SER A 238 7.93 -17.92 -16.69
N THR A 239 6.81 -17.31 -16.30
CA THR A 239 5.70 -16.96 -17.24
C THR A 239 5.61 -15.48 -17.65
N LEU A 240 6.56 -14.62 -17.26
CA LEU A 240 6.62 -13.26 -17.80
C LEU A 240 7.36 -13.25 -19.15
N ARG A 241 6.60 -13.39 -20.25
CA ARG A 241 6.97 -12.91 -21.59
C ARG A 241 5.75 -12.27 -22.24
N ILE A 242 5.87 -11.00 -22.63
CA ILE A 242 4.96 -10.34 -23.58
C ILE A 242 5.80 -9.91 -24.80
N PRO A 243 5.31 -10.09 -26.05
CA PRO A 243 6.01 -9.67 -27.26
C PRO A 243 6.00 -8.16 -27.47
N ASN A 244 7.10 -7.70 -28.08
CA ASN A 244 7.43 -6.33 -28.43
C ASN A 244 6.83 -5.98 -29.81
N GLN A 245 5.97 -4.96 -29.94
CA GLN A 245 5.70 -4.32 -31.24
C GLN A 245 5.54 -2.80 -31.09
N LYS A 246 6.36 -2.08 -31.87
CA LYS A 246 6.37 -0.61 -32.02
C LYS A 246 5.05 -0.12 -32.63
N PRO A 247 4.57 1.09 -32.28
CA PRO A 247 3.47 1.71 -33.02
C PRO A 247 3.96 2.27 -34.35
N GLN A 248 3.30 1.86 -35.43
CA GLN A 248 3.37 2.47 -36.76
C GLN A 248 2.44 3.69 -36.76
N SER A 249 2.97 4.84 -37.17
CA SER A 249 2.27 6.11 -37.22
C SER A 249 1.40 6.21 -38.49
N ASP A 250 0.08 6.23 -38.33
CA ASP A 250 -0.82 6.69 -39.39
C ASP A 250 -1.17 8.16 -39.21
N LYS A 251 -0.87 8.91 -40.28
CA LYS A 251 -1.13 10.33 -40.47
C LYS A 251 -2.63 10.57 -40.59
N ILE A 252 -3.16 11.52 -39.82
CA ILE A 252 -4.37 12.26 -40.22
C ILE A 252 -4.07 13.75 -40.09
N SER A 253 -4.09 14.41 -41.24
CA SER A 253 -3.96 15.84 -41.48
C SER A 253 -5.33 16.50 -41.48
N ILE A 254 -5.57 17.51 -40.64
CA ILE A 254 -6.59 18.54 -40.90
C ILE A 254 -6.10 19.91 -40.38
N LEU A 255 -5.64 20.69 -41.36
CA LEU A 255 -5.84 22.12 -41.67
C LEU A 255 -5.77 23.24 -40.60
N ASP A 256 -4.96 24.22 -41.00
CA ASP A 256 -4.69 25.55 -40.49
C ASP A 256 -5.89 26.46 -40.18
N GLY A 257 -5.64 27.38 -39.25
CA GLY A 257 -6.42 28.59 -39.03
C GLY A 257 -5.68 29.51 -38.07
N GLY A 258 -4.60 30.14 -38.53
CA GLY A 258 -3.86 31.14 -37.77
C GLY A 258 -4.58 32.49 -37.70
N LEU A 259 -4.19 33.32 -36.72
CA LEU A 259 -4.17 34.78 -36.80
C LEU A 259 -3.31 35.32 -35.66
N ALA A 260 -2.38 36.21 -36.00
CA ALA A 260 -1.39 36.83 -35.13
C ALA A 260 -1.72 38.31 -34.87
N SER A 261 -1.65 38.72 -33.59
CA SER A 261 -1.16 40.00 -32.99
C SER A 261 -1.76 41.36 -33.47
N PRO A 262 -1.48 42.56 -32.89
CA PRO A 262 -0.59 42.97 -31.78
C PRO A 262 -1.22 44.09 -30.85
N PRO A 263 -0.51 45.12 -30.30
CA PRO A 263 -0.46 45.43 -28.86
C PRO A 263 -1.07 46.79 -28.45
N ILE A 264 -1.33 47.05 -27.16
CA ILE A 264 -1.63 48.41 -26.69
C ILE A 264 -0.92 48.75 -25.37
N THR A 265 -0.27 49.90 -25.44
CA THR A 265 0.54 50.66 -24.49
C THR A 265 -0.25 51.33 -23.35
N ARG A 266 0.49 51.68 -22.29
CA ARG A 266 0.11 52.47 -21.09
C ARG A 266 -0.70 53.76 -21.37
N PRO A 267 -1.26 54.35 -20.30
CA PRO A 267 -0.81 55.69 -19.95
C PRO A 267 -0.41 55.89 -18.49
N THR A 268 0.40 56.92 -18.33
CA THR A 268 1.11 57.46 -17.18
C THR A 268 0.29 58.54 -16.48
N SER A 269 0.42 58.72 -15.16
CA SER A 269 0.32 60.05 -14.54
C SER A 269 1.15 60.15 -13.25
N ALA A 270 2.11 61.07 -13.35
CA ALA A 270 3.02 61.76 -12.43
C ALA A 270 2.59 61.93 -10.95
N ILE A 271 3.46 61.64 -9.96
CA ILE A 271 4.50 62.48 -9.29
C ILE A 271 3.92 63.43 -8.23
N ILE A 272 4.32 63.25 -6.96
CA ILE A 272 4.95 64.29 -6.12
C ILE A 272 6.10 63.62 -5.33
N SER A 273 7.22 64.31 -5.35
CA SER A 273 8.57 64.00 -4.90
C SER A 273 8.76 64.11 -3.38
N LYS A 274 9.72 63.32 -2.87
CA LYS A 274 10.83 63.82 -2.04
C LYS A 274 11.93 62.75 -2.02
N GLU A 275 12.93 62.95 -2.87
CA GLU A 275 14.26 62.35 -2.70
C GLU A 275 15.03 63.17 -1.67
N GLU A 276 15.65 62.49 -0.71
CA GLU A 276 16.96 62.90 -0.22
C GLU A 276 17.85 61.67 -0.02
N ASN A 277 19.12 61.85 -0.40
CA ASN A 277 20.05 60.83 -0.82
C ASN A 277 20.73 60.07 0.33
N ARG A 278 20.73 58.74 0.19
CA ARG A 278 21.84 57.77 0.39
C ARG A 278 22.80 57.95 1.57
N LYS A 279 22.77 56.94 2.45
CA LYS A 279 23.99 56.15 2.76
C LYS A 279 23.73 54.67 2.53
N LYS A 280 24.60 54.06 1.71
CA LYS A 280 24.77 52.62 1.58
C LYS A 280 25.11 52.07 2.96
N ASP A 281 24.36 51.06 3.43
CA ASP A 281 24.97 50.04 4.25
C ASP A 281 24.34 48.66 4.05
N SER A 282 25.21 47.76 3.63
CA SER A 282 25.25 46.32 3.90
C SER A 282 23.96 45.58 4.28
N GLY A 283 23.46 44.76 3.34
CA GLY A 283 22.55 43.66 3.64
C GLY A 283 23.24 42.61 4.53
N GLY A 284 22.57 42.22 5.61
CA GLY A 284 23.01 41.12 6.47
C GLY A 284 22.59 41.26 7.92
N THR A 285 21.28 41.13 8.23
CA THR A 285 20.87 41.05 9.66
C THR A 285 19.63 40.19 9.94
N LEU A 286 18.75 39.93 8.96
CA LEU A 286 17.57 39.08 9.21
C LEU A 286 17.87 37.57 9.20
N SER A 287 18.77 37.07 8.32
CA SER A 287 19.04 35.62 8.25
C SER A 287 19.83 35.07 9.45
N SER A 288 20.58 35.90 10.18
CA SER A 288 21.31 35.48 11.37
C SER A 288 20.38 35.25 12.57
N CYS A 289 19.36 36.10 12.74
CA CYS A 289 18.37 35.97 13.80
C CYS A 289 17.47 34.74 13.61
N LEU A 290 17.06 34.46 12.36
CA LEU A 290 16.26 33.28 12.05
C LEU A 290 17.06 31.98 12.18
N ARG A 291 18.33 31.97 11.72
CA ARG A 291 19.25 30.85 11.97
C ARG A 291 19.52 30.67 13.47
N GLN A 292 19.63 31.75 14.24
CA GLN A 292 19.76 31.69 15.70
C GLN A 292 18.52 31.07 16.35
N LYS A 293 17.30 31.46 15.94
CA LYS A 293 16.04 30.88 16.44
C LYS A 293 15.86 29.40 16.05
N LEU A 294 16.16 29.04 14.79
CA LEU A 294 16.16 27.63 14.36
C LEU A 294 17.25 26.81 15.07
N SER A 295 18.39 27.43 15.42
CA SER A 295 19.46 26.78 16.19
C SER A 295 19.13 26.63 17.67
N SER A 296 18.38 27.56 18.28
CA SER A 296 18.00 27.47 19.69
C SER A 296 17.04 26.32 19.98
N VAL A 297 16.26 25.89 18.98
CA VAL A 297 15.37 24.72 19.05
C VAL A 297 16.14 23.40 19.29
N ILE A 298 17.42 23.33 18.92
CA ILE A 298 18.25 22.12 19.07
C ILE A 298 18.84 22.02 20.49
N CYS A 299 18.84 23.09 21.29
CA CYS A 299 19.60 23.17 22.54
C CYS A 299 18.84 22.81 23.82
N THR A 300 17.66 22.18 23.76
CA THR A 300 16.84 21.92 24.97
C THR A 300 16.96 20.52 25.57
N THR A 301 17.80 19.61 25.06
CA THR A 301 17.90 18.22 25.59
C THR A 301 19.33 17.74 25.87
N ASP A 302 20.22 18.58 26.38
CA ASP A 302 21.48 18.13 26.96
C ASP A 302 21.57 18.60 28.43
N ASN A 303 21.04 17.80 29.35
CA ASN A 303 21.38 17.94 30.76
C ASN A 303 21.75 16.59 31.39
N LYS A 304 23.01 16.55 31.82
CA LYS A 304 23.69 15.64 32.77
C LYS A 304 24.12 14.24 32.28
N ALA A 305 25.38 14.15 31.84
CA ALA A 305 26.33 13.19 32.40
C ALA A 305 27.78 13.67 32.19
N SER A 306 28.53 13.67 33.28
CA SER A 306 29.90 14.15 33.46
C SER A 306 30.92 13.31 32.70
N GLY A 307 31.98 13.96 32.21
CA GLY A 307 33.33 13.42 32.12
C GLY A 307 33.56 12.21 31.21
N GLY A 308 33.83 12.47 29.94
CA GLY A 308 34.42 11.48 29.02
C GLY A 308 34.60 12.07 27.64
N ASN A 309 35.77 11.90 27.04
CA ASN A 309 36.09 12.37 25.70
C ASN A 309 35.29 11.53 24.68
N VAL A 310 34.05 11.91 24.42
CA VAL A 310 33.16 11.22 23.47
C VAL A 310 33.25 11.93 22.12
N ILE A 311 33.83 11.23 21.14
CA ILE A 311 33.70 11.57 19.73
C ILE A 311 32.19 11.67 19.43
N SER A 312 31.72 12.88 19.12
CA SER A 312 30.30 13.15 18.88
C SER A 312 29.84 12.38 17.64
N LYS A 313 29.19 11.23 17.86
CA LYS A 313 28.43 10.55 16.81
C LYS A 313 27.40 11.55 16.27
N LYS A 314 27.45 11.87 14.97
CA LYS A 314 26.36 12.58 14.28
C LYS A 314 25.06 11.85 14.62
N ARG A 315 24.19 12.45 15.44
CA ARG A 315 22.83 11.94 15.67
C ARG A 315 21.98 12.38 14.49
N ASP A 316 21.26 11.44 13.89
CA ASP A 316 20.26 11.71 12.87
C ASP A 316 19.16 12.61 13.44
N ILE A 317 18.54 13.42 12.59
CA ILE A 317 17.48 14.35 13.00
C ILE A 317 16.22 13.57 13.41
N THR A 318 15.64 13.90 14.57
CA THR A 318 14.46 13.20 15.10
C THR A 318 13.15 13.76 14.54
N SER A 319 12.05 13.01 14.74
CA SER A 319 10.70 13.43 14.34
C SER A 319 10.30 14.74 15.04
N GLY A 320 10.58 14.87 16.33
CA GLY A 320 10.30 16.08 17.13
C GLY A 320 11.19 17.26 16.75
N THR A 321 12.46 17.01 16.43
CA THR A 321 13.33 18.07 15.91
C THR A 321 12.81 18.62 14.57
N LEU A 322 12.41 17.73 13.65
CA LEU A 322 11.79 18.15 12.38
C LEU A 322 10.47 18.88 12.59
N TYR A 323 9.63 18.41 13.51
CA TYR A 323 8.39 19.10 13.88
C TYR A 323 8.67 20.53 14.35
N ASN A 324 9.57 20.72 15.32
CA ASN A 324 9.86 22.03 15.88
C ASN A 324 10.45 23.00 14.85
N LEU A 325 11.34 22.52 13.99
CA LEU A 325 11.90 23.33 12.90
C LEU A 325 10.84 23.71 11.87
N LEU A 326 9.95 22.78 11.51
CA LEU A 326 8.88 23.02 10.56
C LEU A 326 7.80 23.95 11.13
N ALA A 327 7.44 23.80 12.41
CA ALA A 327 6.55 24.70 13.12
C ALA A 327 7.11 26.13 13.10
N ALA A 328 8.37 26.29 13.52
CA ALA A 328 9.04 27.58 13.48
C ALA A 328 9.09 28.17 12.05
N CYS A 329 9.30 27.34 11.03
CA CYS A 329 9.25 27.80 9.64
C CYS A 329 7.88 28.35 9.27
N LEU A 330 6.81 27.61 9.56
CA LEU A 330 5.44 27.99 9.24
C LEU A 330 4.96 29.21 10.04
N ASP A 331 5.38 29.36 11.29
CA ASP A 331 5.04 30.50 12.16
C ASP A 331 5.70 31.81 11.70
N ASN A 332 6.89 31.73 11.07
CA ASN A 332 7.61 32.91 10.58
C ASN A 332 7.39 33.16 9.08
N MET A 333 6.76 32.22 8.37
CA MET A 333 6.51 32.32 6.93
C MET A 333 5.54 33.48 6.64
N PRO A 334 5.86 34.38 5.67
CA PRO A 334 4.93 35.41 5.22
C PRO A 334 3.60 34.83 4.73
N ASP A 335 2.51 35.59 4.88
CA ASP A 335 1.19 35.20 4.38
C ASP A 335 1.01 35.35 2.87
N ASP A 336 1.97 35.98 2.18
CA ASP A 336 1.99 36.05 0.71
C ASP A 336 2.31 34.67 0.12
N MET A 337 1.31 34.08 -0.53
CA MET A 337 1.36 32.75 -1.13
C MET A 337 1.60 32.77 -2.64
N SER A 338 2.18 33.86 -3.17
CA SER A 338 2.30 34.07 -4.62
C SER A 338 3.60 33.54 -5.23
N ASN A 339 4.66 33.34 -4.44
CA ASN A 339 5.99 33.00 -4.96
C ASN A 339 6.68 31.92 -4.14
N ASN A 340 7.45 31.08 -4.82
CA ASN A 340 8.39 30.14 -4.21
C ASN A 340 9.81 30.75 -4.14
N PRO A 341 10.64 30.39 -3.14
CA PRO A 341 12.04 30.81 -3.10
C PRO A 341 12.85 30.15 -4.21
N ALA A 342 14.09 30.62 -4.41
CA ALA A 342 14.99 30.06 -5.40
C ALA A 342 15.25 28.56 -5.16
N VAL A 343 14.99 27.76 -6.20
CA VAL A 343 15.16 26.31 -6.18
C VAL A 343 16.64 25.95 -5.99
N GLN A 344 16.90 25.07 -5.04
CA GLN A 344 18.24 24.53 -4.76
C GLN A 344 18.60 23.45 -5.77
N SER A 345 19.88 23.40 -6.15
CA SER A 345 20.40 22.40 -7.10
C SER A 345 20.61 21.01 -6.51
N HIS A 346 20.67 20.89 -5.17
CA HIS A 346 20.82 19.60 -4.51
C HIS A 346 19.48 18.85 -4.46
N THR A 347 19.56 17.52 -4.49
CA THR A 347 18.40 16.64 -4.30
C THR A 347 18.67 15.70 -3.13
N PRO A 348 17.84 15.69 -2.08
CA PRO A 348 18.01 14.75 -0.97
C PRO A 348 17.77 13.31 -1.44
N LEU A 349 18.26 12.31 -0.69
CA LEU A 349 17.88 10.93 -0.90
C LEU A 349 16.39 10.75 -0.55
N PHE A 350 15.61 10.06 -1.37
CA PHE A 350 14.19 9.83 -1.13
C PHE A 350 13.72 8.49 -1.70
N ILE A 351 12.51 8.07 -1.34
CA ILE A 351 11.89 6.85 -1.88
C ILE A 351 11.26 7.17 -3.23
N SER A 352 11.84 6.64 -4.30
CA SER A 352 11.42 6.86 -5.68
C SER A 352 10.28 5.92 -6.10
N LYS A 353 10.25 4.70 -5.56
CA LYS A 353 9.21 3.69 -5.82
C LYS A 353 8.92 2.89 -4.55
N TRP A 354 7.70 2.39 -4.42
CA TRP A 354 7.29 1.59 -3.27
C TRP A 354 6.18 0.60 -3.64
N ILE A 355 6.13 -0.49 -2.87
CA ILE A 355 5.15 -1.57 -3.01
C ILE A 355 4.71 -1.96 -1.59
N ASP A 356 3.43 -1.79 -1.32
CA ASP A 356 2.79 -2.29 -0.11
C ASP A 356 2.30 -3.71 -0.35
N TYR A 357 3.02 -4.69 0.17
CA TYR A 357 2.64 -6.10 0.16
C TYR A 357 2.64 -6.69 1.59
N SER A 358 2.22 -5.84 2.53
CA SER A 358 2.18 -6.12 3.98
C SER A 358 1.21 -7.24 4.36
N ASN A 359 0.23 -7.57 3.51
CA ASN A 359 -0.63 -8.72 3.71
C ASN A 359 0.11 -10.08 3.64
N LYS A 360 1.34 -10.12 3.09
CA LYS A 360 2.10 -11.36 2.96
C LYS A 360 3.56 -11.26 3.40
N TYR A 361 4.29 -10.25 2.90
CA TYR A 361 5.74 -10.19 3.08
C TYR A 361 6.18 -8.91 3.81
N GLY A 362 5.64 -7.76 3.42
CA GLY A 362 6.05 -6.48 3.97
C GLY A 362 6.03 -5.36 2.94
N PHE A 363 6.79 -4.31 3.23
CA PHE A 363 6.86 -3.09 2.45
C PHE A 363 8.18 -3.01 1.67
N GLY A 364 8.11 -3.06 0.35
CA GLY A 364 9.26 -2.94 -0.55
C GLY A 364 9.42 -1.50 -1.06
N TYR A 365 10.65 -1.02 -1.18
CA TYR A 365 10.92 0.34 -1.65
C TYR A 365 12.24 0.43 -2.41
N GLN A 366 12.29 1.36 -3.36
CA GLN A 366 13.50 1.77 -4.06
C GLN A 366 13.82 3.21 -3.71
N LEU A 367 15.08 3.46 -3.38
CA LEU A 367 15.63 4.79 -3.14
C LEU A 367 16.04 5.47 -4.45
N SER A 368 16.18 6.79 -4.44
CA SER A 368 16.58 7.58 -5.61
C SER A 368 18.00 7.27 -6.13
N ASP A 369 18.85 6.66 -5.30
CA ASP A 369 20.19 6.17 -5.67
C ASP A 369 20.21 4.72 -6.21
N ASN A 370 19.03 4.11 -6.43
CA ASN A 370 18.83 2.72 -6.85
C ASN A 370 19.12 1.64 -5.82
N CYS A 371 19.43 2.00 -4.58
CA CYS A 371 19.35 1.05 -3.48
C CYS A 371 17.90 0.56 -3.33
N VAL A 372 17.74 -0.71 -3.00
CA VAL A 372 16.42 -1.33 -2.82
C VAL A 372 16.38 -1.93 -1.43
N GLY A 373 15.25 -1.80 -0.75
CA GLY A 373 15.04 -2.41 0.56
C GLY A 373 13.65 -3.00 0.72
N VAL A 374 13.54 -3.89 1.70
CA VAL A 374 12.29 -4.48 2.16
C VAL A 374 12.25 -4.40 3.68
N PHE A 375 11.15 -3.86 4.19
CA PHE A 375 10.78 -3.91 5.60
C PHE A 375 9.74 -5.01 5.78
N PHE A 376 10.12 -6.12 6.42
CA PHE A 376 9.28 -7.30 6.60
C PHE A 376 8.31 -7.15 7.77
N ASN A 377 7.23 -7.93 7.74
CA ASN A 377 6.20 -7.96 8.80
C ASN A 377 6.73 -8.42 10.17
N ASP A 378 7.81 -9.19 10.19
CA ASP A 378 8.47 -9.66 11.42
C ASP A 378 9.45 -8.64 12.01
N LEU A 379 9.37 -7.39 11.53
CA LEU A 379 10.21 -6.25 11.90
C LEU A 379 11.67 -6.30 11.41
N THR A 380 12.06 -7.35 10.68
CA THR A 380 13.39 -7.43 10.05
C THR A 380 13.45 -6.57 8.79
N ARG A 381 14.67 -6.17 8.39
CA ARG A 381 14.90 -5.34 7.21
C ARG A 381 16.05 -5.89 6.38
N ILE A 382 15.92 -5.82 5.07
CA ILE A 382 17.01 -6.15 4.16
C ILE A 382 17.13 -5.09 3.07
N SER A 383 18.36 -4.68 2.77
CA SER A 383 18.68 -3.70 1.74
C SER A 383 19.79 -4.22 0.84
N ILE A 384 19.79 -3.81 -0.43
CA ILE A 384 20.85 -4.09 -1.40
C ILE A 384 21.30 -2.78 -2.04
N SER A 385 22.62 -2.62 -2.16
CA SER A 385 23.25 -1.47 -2.80
C SER A 385 22.90 -1.39 -4.29
N SER A 386 23.13 -0.21 -4.87
CA SER A 386 22.86 0.07 -6.28
C SER A 386 23.64 -0.83 -7.24
N ASP A 387 24.88 -1.20 -6.89
CA ASP A 387 25.73 -2.14 -7.64
C ASP A 387 25.34 -3.62 -7.45
N LYS A 388 24.29 -3.89 -6.65
CA LYS A 388 23.77 -5.22 -6.32
C LYS A 388 24.77 -6.15 -5.63
N ASN A 389 25.85 -5.60 -5.08
CA ASN A 389 26.92 -6.39 -4.47
C ASN A 389 26.89 -6.40 -2.94
N ARG A 390 26.47 -5.32 -2.29
CA ARG A 390 26.41 -5.22 -0.82
C ARG A 390 24.98 -5.42 -0.33
N VAL A 391 24.80 -6.37 0.59
CA VAL A 391 23.52 -6.67 1.24
C VAL A 391 23.64 -6.35 2.73
N GLU A 392 22.66 -5.60 3.22
CA GLU A 392 22.57 -5.18 4.61
C GLU A 392 21.30 -5.77 5.21
N PHE A 393 21.42 -6.56 6.27
CA PHE A 393 20.30 -7.15 6.99
C PHE A 393 20.27 -6.65 8.43
N THR A 394 19.13 -6.13 8.86
CA THR A 394 18.89 -5.73 10.24
C THR A 394 17.85 -6.65 10.84
N ASP A 395 18.20 -7.32 11.94
CA ASP A 395 17.26 -8.18 12.65
C ASP A 395 16.24 -7.38 13.48
N SER A 396 15.30 -8.08 14.12
CA SER A 396 14.25 -7.48 14.95
C SER A 396 14.77 -6.75 16.20
N THR A 397 16.01 -7.02 16.60
CA THR A 397 16.69 -6.32 17.71
C THR A 397 17.44 -5.08 17.27
N GLY A 398 17.50 -4.81 15.96
CA GLY A 398 18.24 -3.69 15.37
C GLY A 398 19.71 -4.01 15.06
N ARG A 399 20.14 -5.27 15.16
CA ARG A 399 21.52 -5.64 14.85
C ARG A 399 21.73 -5.73 13.35
N LEU A 400 22.65 -4.91 12.84
CA LEU A 400 23.04 -4.88 11.44
C LEU A 400 24.10 -5.94 11.12
N THR A 401 23.87 -6.68 10.03
CA THR A 401 24.81 -7.60 9.40
C THR A 401 25.02 -7.17 7.95
N VAL A 402 26.28 -6.99 7.53
CA VAL A 402 26.63 -6.57 6.17
C VAL A 402 27.41 -7.68 5.49
N GLN A 403 26.99 -8.05 4.28
CA GLN A 403 27.60 -9.14 3.51
C GLN A 403 27.63 -8.82 2.02
N GLN A 404 28.47 -9.55 1.29
CA GLN A 404 28.42 -9.52 -0.17
C GLN A 404 27.31 -10.45 -0.66
N ALA A 405 26.59 -10.04 -1.71
CA ALA A 405 25.49 -10.79 -2.28
C ALA A 405 25.90 -12.22 -2.68
N GLY A 406 27.13 -12.39 -3.18
CA GLY A 406 27.69 -13.69 -3.57
C GLY A 406 28.07 -14.62 -2.40
N THR A 407 28.13 -14.12 -1.16
CA THR A 407 28.62 -14.89 0.01
C THR A 407 27.58 -14.99 1.14
N LEU A 408 26.30 -14.77 0.84
CA LEU A 408 25.22 -14.77 1.81
C LEU A 408 24.99 -16.16 2.45
N PRO A 409 24.82 -16.24 3.79
CA PRO A 409 24.55 -17.48 4.49
C PRO A 409 23.16 -17.99 4.16
N ALA A 410 22.97 -19.31 4.28
CA ALA A 410 21.73 -19.99 3.93
C ALA A 410 20.48 -19.39 4.60
N TRP A 411 20.59 -18.97 5.87
CA TRP A 411 19.47 -18.39 6.63
C TRP A 411 18.95 -17.05 6.08
N LEU A 412 19.74 -16.33 5.27
CA LEU A 412 19.39 -15.03 4.71
C LEU A 412 18.95 -15.11 3.23
N GLN A 413 19.16 -16.26 2.59
CA GLN A 413 18.92 -16.45 1.15
C GLN A 413 17.45 -16.22 0.75
N GLU A 414 16.50 -16.67 1.56
CA GLU A 414 15.07 -16.51 1.27
C GLU A 414 14.65 -15.02 1.24
N ARG A 415 15.03 -14.26 2.27
CA ARG A 415 14.78 -12.81 2.33
C ARG A 415 15.50 -12.06 1.21
N TYR A 416 16.71 -12.49 0.86
CA TYR A 416 17.44 -11.94 -0.28
C TYR A 416 16.73 -12.22 -1.62
N GLN A 417 16.15 -13.41 -1.80
CA GLN A 417 15.39 -13.73 -3.00
C GLN A 417 14.12 -12.87 -3.12
N LEU A 418 13.40 -12.65 -2.01
CA LEU A 418 12.26 -11.73 -1.97
C LEU A 418 12.67 -10.29 -2.30
N LEU A 419 13.78 -9.82 -1.73
CA LEU A 419 14.35 -8.50 -2.04
C LEU A 419 14.63 -8.33 -3.54
N ARG A 420 15.23 -9.34 -4.17
CA ARG A 420 15.48 -9.33 -5.62
C ARG A 420 14.19 -9.28 -6.42
N TYR A 421 13.15 -9.99 -5.99
CA TYR A 421 11.85 -9.96 -6.65
C TYR A 421 11.21 -8.56 -6.59
N PHE A 422 11.18 -7.93 -5.41
CA PHE A 422 10.72 -6.54 -5.28
C PHE A 422 11.54 -5.59 -6.16
N ALA A 423 12.87 -5.76 -6.21
CA ALA A 423 13.75 -4.95 -7.05
C ALA A 423 13.40 -5.07 -8.54
N THR A 424 13.31 -6.29 -9.06
CA THR A 424 12.95 -6.56 -10.46
C THR A 424 11.56 -6.02 -10.79
N TYR A 425 10.57 -6.25 -9.92
CA TYR A 425 9.23 -5.75 -10.16
C TYR A 425 9.18 -4.22 -10.24
N MET A 426 9.86 -3.51 -9.31
CA MET A 426 9.91 -2.05 -9.33
C MET A 426 10.62 -1.50 -10.57
N GLU A 427 11.64 -2.19 -11.06
CA GLU A 427 12.36 -1.83 -12.28
C GLU A 427 11.48 -1.98 -13.52
N GLU A 428 10.76 -3.09 -13.63
CA GLU A 428 9.97 -3.44 -14.82
C GLU A 428 8.59 -2.76 -14.87
N ASN A 429 7.95 -2.49 -13.73
CA ASN A 429 6.52 -2.16 -13.68
C ASN A 429 6.21 -0.76 -13.16
N LEU A 430 7.16 -0.06 -12.53
CA LEU A 430 6.90 1.21 -11.87
C LEU A 430 7.75 2.34 -12.42
N THR A 431 7.13 3.51 -12.61
CA THR A 431 7.81 4.75 -13.00
C THR A 431 8.46 5.41 -11.80
N GLU A 432 9.66 5.98 -11.98
CA GLU A 432 10.34 6.77 -10.95
C GLU A 432 9.58 8.07 -10.64
N ALA A 433 9.63 8.48 -9.37
CA ALA A 433 9.17 9.80 -8.94
C ALA A 433 10.31 10.83 -8.98
N GLY A 434 10.03 12.04 -9.45
CA GLY A 434 10.95 13.20 -9.37
C GLY A 434 12.25 13.06 -10.17
N ASP A 435 13.20 13.96 -9.93
CA ASP A 435 14.50 14.02 -10.61
C ASP A 435 15.53 13.06 -10.01
N ALA A 436 15.17 11.77 -9.88
CA ALA A 436 16.05 10.73 -9.32
C ALA A 436 17.40 10.60 -10.04
N ARG A 437 17.48 11.02 -11.32
CA ARG A 437 18.72 11.04 -12.11
C ARG A 437 19.81 11.92 -11.50
N THR A 438 19.45 13.05 -10.89
CA THR A 438 20.40 14.01 -10.30
C THR A 438 21.08 13.44 -9.06
N VAL A 439 20.34 12.67 -8.24
CA VAL A 439 20.88 12.01 -7.04
C VAL A 439 21.96 10.99 -7.40
N ARG A 440 21.73 10.18 -8.43
CA ARG A 440 22.64 9.11 -8.87
C ARG A 440 24.03 9.64 -9.21
N ALA A 441 24.10 10.82 -9.82
CA ALA A 441 25.36 11.48 -10.16
C ALA A 441 26.13 11.93 -8.90
N ALA A 442 25.41 12.40 -7.86
CA ALA A 442 26.01 12.86 -6.61
C ALA A 442 26.44 11.71 -5.68
N THR A 443 25.68 10.60 -5.63
CA THR A 443 25.98 9.46 -4.75
C THR A 443 27.07 8.53 -5.28
N ALA A 444 27.36 8.55 -6.59
CA ALA A 444 28.40 7.73 -7.20
C ALA A 444 29.80 7.92 -6.58
N SER A 445 30.08 9.08 -5.96
CA SER A 445 31.37 9.34 -5.30
C SER A 445 31.41 9.04 -3.79
N ALA A 446 30.26 8.79 -3.14
CA ALA A 446 30.16 8.65 -1.67
C ALA A 446 29.84 7.22 -1.19
N ALA A 447 29.54 6.29 -2.10
CA ALA A 447 28.73 5.09 -1.83
C ALA A 447 29.40 3.89 -1.11
N ARG A 448 30.67 3.93 -0.70
CA ARG A 448 31.34 2.70 -0.23
C ARG A 448 31.31 2.44 1.28
N THR A 449 31.07 3.43 2.13
CA THR A 449 31.31 3.29 3.59
C THR A 449 30.12 3.55 4.51
N THR A 450 29.01 4.11 4.01
CA THR A 450 27.83 4.42 4.83
C THR A 450 26.75 3.33 4.73
N VAL A 451 26.03 3.10 5.82
CA VAL A 451 24.87 2.19 5.89
C VAL A 451 23.78 2.69 4.93
N ILE A 452 23.12 1.78 4.21
CA ILE A 452 22.02 2.14 3.31
C ILE A 452 20.84 2.62 4.16
N PRO A 453 20.32 3.85 3.95
CA PRO A 453 19.13 4.30 4.65
C PRO A 453 17.96 3.35 4.40
N HIS A 454 17.27 2.98 5.48
CA HIS A 454 16.18 2.02 5.42
C HIS A 454 14.90 2.58 6.01
N VAL A 455 13.74 2.07 5.58
CA VAL A 455 12.46 2.48 6.16
C VAL A 455 12.38 2.01 7.61
N ARG A 456 12.29 2.97 8.54
CA ARG A 456 12.12 2.73 9.98
C ARG A 456 10.65 2.48 10.30
N ARG A 457 9.77 3.34 9.77
CA ARG A 457 8.32 3.35 9.97
C ARG A 457 7.63 3.81 8.69
N TRP A 458 6.44 3.29 8.43
CA TRP A 458 5.57 3.78 7.36
C TRP A 458 4.12 3.64 7.82
N ASP A 459 3.27 4.57 7.40
CA ASP A 459 1.84 4.60 7.70
C ASP A 459 1.04 4.98 6.46
N ARG A 460 -0.19 4.46 6.38
CA ARG A 460 -1.11 4.79 5.30
C ARG A 460 -2.39 5.38 5.85
N THR A 461 -2.75 6.56 5.32
CA THR A 461 -4.04 7.21 5.58
C THR A 461 -4.90 7.15 4.32
N PRO A 462 -6.18 7.55 4.36
CA PRO A 462 -6.98 7.69 3.15
C PRO A 462 -6.44 8.73 2.15
N LYS A 463 -5.61 9.69 2.61
CA LYS A 463 -5.10 10.80 1.79
C LYS A 463 -3.68 10.56 1.26
N SER A 464 -2.85 9.84 2.02
CA SER A 464 -1.42 9.73 1.74
C SER A 464 -0.80 8.47 2.31
N ILE A 465 0.41 8.17 1.85
CA ILE A 465 1.35 7.26 2.54
C ILE A 465 2.51 8.08 3.09
N ILE A 466 2.86 7.85 4.36
CA ILE A 466 3.95 8.49 5.11
C ILE A 466 5.05 7.46 5.31
N MET A 467 6.30 7.85 5.10
CA MET A 467 7.48 6.98 5.24
C MET A 467 8.60 7.76 5.92
N GLN A 468 9.23 7.13 6.91
CA GLN A 468 10.41 7.67 7.58
C GLN A 468 11.60 6.74 7.37
N LEU A 469 12.70 7.30 6.83
CA LEU A 469 13.97 6.60 6.68
C LEU A 469 14.84 6.72 7.94
N SER A 470 15.77 5.79 8.10
CA SER A 470 16.68 5.72 9.24
C SER A 470 17.63 6.92 9.36
N ASN A 471 17.86 7.65 8.28
CA ASN A 471 18.66 8.89 8.26
C ASN A 471 17.84 10.14 8.60
N GLY A 472 16.60 9.98 9.09
CA GLY A 472 15.70 11.08 9.44
C GLY A 472 14.92 11.66 8.26
N THR A 473 15.12 11.19 7.02
CA THR A 473 14.30 11.65 5.88
C THR A 473 12.84 11.26 6.09
N PHE A 474 11.95 12.25 5.98
CA PHE A 474 10.51 12.08 6.16
C PHE A 474 9.79 12.41 4.85
N GLN A 475 9.03 11.46 4.33
CA GLN A 475 8.40 11.58 3.02
C GLN A 475 6.91 11.28 3.09
N ILE A 476 6.11 12.10 2.40
CA ILE A 476 4.67 11.88 2.24
C ILE A 476 4.31 11.90 0.77
N ASN A 477 3.63 10.86 0.30
CA ASN A 477 3.08 10.76 -1.05
C ASN A 477 1.56 10.84 -1.01
N PHE A 478 0.97 11.78 -1.73
CA PHE A 478 -0.47 12.02 -1.70
C PHE A 478 -1.17 11.32 -2.88
N PHE A 479 -2.31 10.68 -2.61
CA PHE A 479 -2.95 9.83 -3.61
C PHE A 479 -3.78 10.60 -4.64
N LYS A 480 -4.43 11.70 -4.22
CA LYS A 480 -5.41 12.41 -5.04
C LYS A 480 -4.79 13.09 -6.27
N ASP A 481 -3.64 13.73 -6.11
CA ASP A 481 -2.99 14.53 -7.15
C ASP A 481 -1.51 14.16 -7.39
N HIS A 482 -1.10 13.01 -6.85
CA HIS A 482 0.23 12.42 -7.04
C HIS A 482 1.43 13.27 -6.60
N THR A 483 1.20 14.38 -5.93
CA THR A 483 2.27 15.22 -5.39
C THR A 483 2.91 14.59 -4.15
N LYS A 484 4.12 15.03 -3.84
CA LYS A 484 4.93 14.48 -2.74
C LYS A 484 5.68 15.58 -2.03
N ILE A 485 5.92 15.40 -0.74
CA ILE A 485 6.83 16.24 0.04
C ILE A 485 7.87 15.36 0.70
N VAL A 486 9.13 15.78 0.64
CA VAL A 486 10.28 15.13 1.25
C VAL A 486 10.95 16.17 2.13
N ILE A 487 11.10 15.86 3.41
CA ILE A 487 11.78 16.68 4.41
C ILE A 487 13.06 15.92 4.78
N ALA A 488 14.20 16.50 4.49
CA ALA A 488 15.50 15.88 4.72
C ALA A 488 16.51 16.92 5.16
N GLY A 489 17.37 16.60 6.11
CA GLY A 489 18.39 17.55 6.56
C GLY A 489 19.20 17.04 7.72
N GLU A 490 20.31 17.74 7.98
CA GLU A 490 21.13 17.54 9.17
C GLU A 490 21.03 18.78 10.06
N ARG A 491 20.73 18.59 11.35
CA ARG A 491 20.65 19.67 12.35
C ARG A 491 19.67 20.78 11.91
N THR A 492 20.17 21.97 11.61
CA THR A 492 19.36 23.13 11.19
C THR A 492 19.26 23.28 9.67
N ASP A 493 20.05 22.56 8.88
CA ASP A 493 20.03 22.65 7.41
C ASP A 493 19.03 21.65 6.85
N VAL A 494 17.74 22.00 6.99
CA VAL A 494 16.62 21.20 6.51
C VAL A 494 16.20 21.67 5.12
N SER A 495 16.06 20.69 4.24
CA SER A 495 15.59 20.83 2.87
C SER A 495 14.19 20.28 2.73
N ILE A 496 13.35 21.01 2.01
CA ILE A 496 12.01 20.62 1.59
C ILE A 496 12.05 20.38 0.09
N MET A 497 11.88 19.14 -0.33
CA MET A 497 11.64 18.83 -1.74
C MET A 497 10.15 18.59 -1.97
N PHE A 498 9.57 19.38 -2.87
CA PHE A 498 8.23 19.19 -3.39
C PHE A 498 8.29 18.53 -4.77
N ILE A 499 7.51 17.47 -4.98
CA ILE A 499 7.38 16.80 -6.29
C ILE A 499 5.95 17.02 -6.77
N SER A 500 5.79 17.67 -7.92
CA SER A 500 4.49 17.98 -8.51
C SER A 500 3.80 16.74 -9.10
N GLY A 501 2.52 16.87 -9.47
CA GLY A 501 1.76 15.80 -10.13
C GLY A 501 2.34 15.46 -11.51
N GLU A 502 3.00 16.44 -12.14
CA GLU A 502 3.75 16.30 -13.39
C GLU A 502 5.16 15.73 -13.19
N ARG A 503 5.50 15.32 -11.96
CA ARG A 503 6.78 14.72 -11.56
C ARG A 503 7.98 15.66 -11.64
N GLN A 504 7.77 16.97 -11.75
CA GLN A 504 8.84 17.94 -11.57
C GLN A 504 9.19 18.06 -10.09
N SER A 505 10.48 18.19 -9.78
CA SER A 505 10.93 18.31 -8.40
C SER A 505 11.55 19.67 -8.11
N PHE A 506 11.20 20.25 -6.97
CA PHE A 506 11.64 21.55 -6.52
C PHE A 506 12.15 21.43 -5.09
N THR A 507 13.42 21.73 -4.87
CA THR A 507 14.03 21.69 -3.54
C THR A 507 14.22 23.10 -3.00
N TYR A 508 13.83 23.32 -1.75
CA TYR A 508 13.95 24.59 -1.05
C TYR A 508 14.66 24.39 0.29
N ARG A 509 15.39 25.40 0.77
CA ARG A 509 15.84 25.40 2.17
C ARG A 509 14.70 25.84 3.06
N LEU A 510 14.52 25.18 4.20
CA LEU A 510 13.49 25.51 5.18
C LEU A 510 13.60 26.97 5.65
N SER A 511 14.83 27.48 5.83
CA SER A 511 15.06 28.88 6.21
C SER A 511 14.60 29.86 5.14
N GLN A 512 14.73 29.53 3.85
CA GLN A 512 14.28 30.41 2.77
C GLN A 512 12.76 30.40 2.62
N LEU A 513 12.12 29.25 2.84
CA LEU A 513 10.66 29.17 2.91
C LEU A 513 10.12 30.05 4.04
N ALA A 514 10.77 30.04 5.21
CA ALA A 514 10.41 30.90 6.33
C ALA A 514 10.61 32.39 6.06
N GLU A 515 11.60 32.77 5.25
CA GLU A 515 11.87 34.18 4.91
C GLU A 515 11.01 34.71 3.76
N VAL A 516 10.76 33.89 2.74
CA VAL A 516 10.19 34.32 1.46
C VAL A 516 8.71 33.97 1.31
N GLY A 517 8.25 32.89 1.95
CA GLY A 517 6.94 32.30 1.66
C GLY A 517 7.04 31.15 0.66
N CYS A 518 5.88 30.61 0.29
CA CYS A 518 5.74 29.62 -0.77
C CYS A 518 4.32 29.64 -1.34
N GLU A 519 4.14 29.00 -2.49
CA GLU A 519 2.81 28.83 -3.07
C GLU A 519 1.86 28.06 -2.14
N ALA A 520 0.56 28.37 -2.23
CA ALA A 520 -0.47 27.82 -1.36
C ALA A 520 -0.46 26.27 -1.28
N MET A 521 -0.21 25.60 -2.41
CA MET A 521 -0.15 24.13 -2.46
C MET A 521 1.03 23.59 -1.62
N VAL A 522 2.20 24.23 -1.70
CA VAL A 522 3.38 23.83 -0.91
C VAL A 522 3.11 24.06 0.58
N ARG A 523 2.53 25.21 0.96
CA ARG A 523 2.15 25.51 2.35
C ARG A 523 1.14 24.49 2.89
N GLU A 524 0.11 24.14 2.12
CA GLU A 524 -0.87 23.11 2.51
C GLU A 524 -0.18 21.78 2.83
N ARG A 525 0.81 21.37 2.02
CA ARG A 525 1.53 20.11 2.24
C ARG A 525 2.48 20.17 3.41
N LEU A 526 3.09 21.33 3.67
CA LEU A 526 3.91 21.55 4.86
C LEU A 526 3.06 21.48 6.14
N VAL A 527 1.87 22.08 6.15
CA VAL A 527 0.94 22.00 7.30
C VAL A 527 0.50 20.56 7.56
N TYR A 528 0.20 19.79 6.50
CA TYR A 528 -0.10 18.37 6.64
C TYR A 528 1.11 17.58 7.16
N ALA A 529 2.31 17.86 6.65
CA ALA A 529 3.54 17.22 7.11
C ALA A 529 3.85 17.52 8.58
N LEU A 530 3.59 18.75 9.04
CA LEU A 530 3.70 19.13 10.45
C LEU A 530 2.80 18.27 11.33
N SER A 531 1.54 18.08 10.91
CA SER A 531 0.58 17.23 11.63
C SER A 531 1.05 15.77 11.72
N CYS A 532 1.63 15.23 10.65
CA CYS A 532 2.19 13.88 10.65
C CYS A 532 3.46 13.77 11.52
N LEU A 533 4.35 14.77 11.47
CA LEU A 533 5.57 14.80 12.28
C LEU A 533 5.25 14.86 13.77
N ARG A 534 4.22 15.62 14.17
CA ARG A 534 3.73 15.65 15.56
C ARG A 534 3.35 14.25 16.05
N GLN A 535 2.53 13.54 15.28
CA GLN A 535 2.11 12.18 15.63
C GLN A 535 3.32 11.23 15.73
N TYR A 536 4.29 11.37 14.84
CA TYR A 536 5.51 10.54 14.87
C TYR A 536 6.37 10.85 16.09
N ALA A 537 6.52 12.12 16.46
CA ALA A 537 7.24 12.56 17.64
C ALA A 537 6.57 12.06 18.94
N GLU A 538 5.24 12.19 19.04
CA GLU A 538 4.45 11.66 20.17
C GLU A 538 4.63 10.13 20.30
N LEU A 539 4.63 9.39 19.19
CA LEU A 539 4.90 7.94 19.17
C LEU A 539 6.34 7.58 19.58
N ASP A 540 7.29 8.47 19.33
CA ASP A 540 8.69 8.31 19.73
C ASP A 540 8.94 8.80 21.19
N GLY A 541 7.91 9.33 21.86
CA GLY A 541 8.00 9.86 23.22
C GLY A 541 8.75 11.19 23.32
N GLU A 542 8.81 11.95 22.22
CA GLU A 542 9.44 13.26 22.16
C GLU A 542 8.42 14.36 22.53
N ASP A 543 8.87 15.39 23.25
CA ASP A 543 8.05 16.57 23.57
C ASP A 543 7.93 17.48 22.33
N VAL A 544 6.69 17.75 21.89
CA VAL A 544 6.34 18.55 20.70
C VAL A 544 5.16 19.49 20.95
#